data_AF-A0A645FE65-F1
#
_entry.id   AF-A0A645FE65-F1
#
_cell.length_a   1.000
_cell.length_b   1.000
_cell.length_c   1.000
_cell.angle_alpha   90.00
_cell.angle_beta   90.00
_cell.angle_gamma   90.00
#
_symmetry.space_group_name_H-M   'P 1'
#
loop_
_entity.id
_entity.type
_entity.pdbx_description
1 polymer ?
#
loop_
_entity_poly.entity_id
_entity_poly.type
_entity_poly.pdbx_seq_one_letter_code
_entity_poly.pdbx_strand_id
1 'polypeptide(L)'
;MIECKSDKKGKAFYSKKEIGQSYNHIEWIKEEYPEKDLLWKLMIAGPDVIADPPSSPSDQMNIWLPEEIWALAMKIRNLLLDTWKYSTLATYYSNIERNLAEALLTHEDIFNGLPTRPIKK
;
A
#
# COMPACT_ATOMS: atom_id res chain seq x y z
N MET A 1 -22.94 -3.32 -22.64
CA MET A 1 -22.85 -4.79 -22.49
C MET A 1 -21.60 -5.07 -21.68
N ILE A 2 -21.76 -5.64 -20.49
CA ILE A 2 -20.65 -5.97 -19.58
C ILE A 2 -20.61 -7.48 -19.49
N GLU A 3 -19.54 -8.09 -19.97
CA GLU A 3 -19.31 -9.52 -19.87
C GLU A 3 -18.47 -9.78 -18.61
N CYS A 4 -19.08 -10.47 -17.63
CA CYS A 4 -18.39 -10.85 -16.39
C CYS A 4 -18.10 -12.35 -16.45
N LYS A 5 -16.80 -12.72 -16.48
CA LYS A 5 -16.37 -14.12 -16.52
C LYS A 5 -16.25 -14.66 -15.09
N SER A 6 -17.35 -15.19 -14.57
CA SER A 6 -17.46 -15.82 -13.24
C SER A 6 -16.67 -17.12 -13.09
N ASP A 7 -16.19 -17.69 -14.20
CA ASP A 7 -15.73 -19.08 -14.24
C ASP A 7 -14.24 -19.26 -13.93
N LYS A 8 -13.49 -18.17 -13.72
CA LYS A 8 -12.15 -18.26 -13.13
C LYS A 8 -12.27 -18.46 -11.62
N LYS A 9 -12.52 -19.71 -11.22
CA LYS A 9 -12.46 -20.13 -9.81
C LYS A 9 -10.99 -20.15 -9.38
N GLY A 10 -10.56 -19.07 -8.75
CA GLY A 10 -9.22 -18.94 -8.18
C GLY A 10 -8.75 -17.49 -8.21
N LYS A 11 -8.09 -17.05 -7.14
CA LYS A 11 -7.32 -15.81 -7.18
C LYS A 11 -6.24 -15.99 -8.26
N ALA A 12 -6.19 -15.09 -9.24
CA ALA A 12 -5.19 -15.16 -10.30
C ALA A 12 -3.80 -14.88 -9.72
N PHE A 13 -2.80 -15.70 -10.08
CA PHE A 13 -1.41 -15.47 -9.72
C PHE A 13 -0.92 -14.12 -10.24
N TYR A 14 0.10 -13.55 -9.59
CA TYR A 14 0.80 -12.40 -10.15
C TYR A 14 1.57 -12.82 -11.40
N SER A 15 1.22 -12.22 -12.53
CA SER A 15 1.84 -12.50 -13.81
C SER A 15 3.27 -11.97 -13.87
N LYS A 16 4.08 -12.57 -14.76
CA LYS A 16 5.42 -12.08 -15.08
C LYS A 16 5.45 -10.59 -15.46
N LYS A 17 4.37 -10.09 -16.09
CA LYS A 17 4.24 -8.68 -16.46
C LYS A 17 4.13 -7.78 -15.23
N GLU A 18 3.27 -8.13 -14.28
CA GLU A 18 3.08 -7.36 -13.04
C GLU A 18 4.34 -7.36 -12.18
N ILE A 19 5.00 -8.52 -12.07
CA ILE A 19 6.28 -8.64 -11.36
C ILE A 19 7.38 -7.84 -12.07
N GLY A 20 7.46 -7.92 -13.40
CA GLY A 20 8.46 -7.17 -14.19
C GLY A 20 8.27 -5.65 -14.08
N GLN A 21 7.03 -5.15 -14.12
CA GLN A 21 6.74 -3.73 -13.93
C GLN A 21 7.13 -3.24 -12.53
N SER A 22 6.83 -4.07 -11.52
CA SER A 22 7.22 -3.81 -10.13
C SER A 22 8.73 -3.73 -9.96
N TYR A 23 9.47 -4.64 -10.59
CA TYR A 23 10.93 -4.67 -10.57
C TYR A 23 11.52 -3.41 -11.22
N ASN A 24 11.04 -3.06 -12.41
CA ASN A 24 11.49 -1.86 -13.12
C ASN A 24 11.27 -0.58 -12.31
N HIS A 25 10.18 -0.52 -11.52
CA HIS A 25 9.94 0.63 -10.65
C HIS A 25 10.95 0.72 -9.50
N ILE A 26 11.31 -0.43 -8.89
CA ILE A 26 12.35 -0.48 -7.86
C ILE A 26 13.71 -0.02 -8.42
N GLU A 27 14.07 -0.48 -9.61
CA GLU A 27 15.33 -0.08 -10.26
C GLU A 27 15.34 1.42 -10.61
N TRP A 28 14.27 1.93 -11.21
CA TRP A 28 14.14 3.37 -11.51
C TRP A 28 14.34 4.25 -10.26
N ILE A 29 13.76 3.86 -9.12
CA ILE A 29 13.95 4.60 -7.87
C ILE A 29 15.41 4.60 -7.42
N LYS A 30 16.11 3.46 -7.52
CA LYS A 30 17.53 3.35 -7.15
C LYS A 30 18.42 4.22 -8.06
N GLU A 31 18.08 4.30 -9.34
CA GLU A 31 18.81 5.10 -10.33
C GLU A 31 18.59 6.60 -10.12
N GLU A 32 17.36 7.04 -9.84
CA GLU A 32 17.03 8.47 -9.65
C GLU A 32 17.43 9.02 -8.28
N TYR A 33 17.48 8.16 -7.26
CA TYR A 33 17.77 8.57 -5.88
C TYR A 33 18.91 7.75 -5.24
N PRO A 34 20.11 7.71 -5.85
CA PRO A 34 21.20 6.83 -5.41
C PRO A 34 21.80 7.22 -4.06
N GLU A 35 21.71 8.51 -3.71
CA GLU A 35 22.21 9.10 -2.46
C GLU A 35 21.34 8.76 -1.24
N LYS A 36 20.13 8.26 -1.49
CA LYS A 36 19.15 8.05 -0.43
C LYS A 36 19.07 6.56 -0.13
N ASP A 37 19.57 6.15 1.04
CA ASP A 37 19.41 4.80 1.58
C ASP A 37 17.97 4.59 2.05
N LEU A 38 17.09 4.48 1.07
CA LEU A 38 15.68 4.31 1.28
C LEU A 38 15.39 2.82 1.26
N LEU A 39 15.03 2.28 2.42
CA LEU A 39 14.47 0.94 2.55
C LEU A 39 13.06 0.91 1.93
N TRP A 40 12.97 1.01 0.60
CA TRP A 40 11.70 0.96 -0.10
C TRP A 40 11.19 -0.48 -0.14
N LYS A 41 10.06 -0.69 0.51
CA LYS A 41 9.17 -1.82 0.23
C LYS A 41 8.20 -1.38 -0.85
N LEU A 42 8.20 -2.08 -1.98
CA LEU A 42 7.17 -1.89 -3.00
C LEU A 42 5.92 -2.64 -2.54
N MET A 43 4.82 -1.92 -2.33
CA MET A 43 3.56 -2.49 -1.85
C MET A 43 2.57 -2.64 -3.01
N ILE A 44 2.24 -3.87 -3.37
CA ILE A 44 1.18 -4.19 -4.34
C ILE A 44 -0.13 -4.37 -3.58
N ALA A 45 -1.14 -3.59 -3.94
CA ALA A 45 -2.51 -3.78 -3.46
C ALA A 45 -3.15 -4.95 -4.21
N GLY A 46 -3.35 -6.10 -3.55
CA GLY A 46 -3.88 -7.28 -4.21
C GLY A 46 -4.08 -8.49 -3.30
N PRO A 47 -4.61 -9.59 -3.84
CA PRO A 47 -4.83 -10.80 -3.06
C PRO A 47 -3.51 -11.44 -2.64
N ASP A 48 -3.44 -12.01 -1.43
CA ASP A 48 -2.33 -12.89 -1.03
C ASP A 48 -2.37 -14.17 -1.87
N VAL A 49 -1.57 -14.17 -2.93
CA VAL A 49 -1.32 -15.29 -3.85
C VAL A 49 0.14 -15.33 -4.24
N ILE A 50 0.57 -16.51 -4.69
CA ILE A 50 1.91 -16.69 -5.27
C ILE A 50 2.00 -15.99 -6.64
N ALA A 51 3.22 -15.68 -7.05
CA ALA A 51 3.51 -15.32 -8.42
C ALA A 51 3.43 -16.55 -9.34
N ASP A 52 3.17 -16.33 -10.62
CA ASP A 52 3.22 -17.37 -11.63
C ASP A 52 4.64 -17.99 -11.65
N PRO A 53 4.83 -19.33 -11.77
CA PRO A 53 6.14 -19.98 -11.65
C PRO A 53 7.30 -19.39 -12.49
N PRO A 54 7.09 -18.84 -13.71
CA PRO A 54 8.18 -18.20 -14.46
C PRO A 54 8.57 -16.80 -13.92
N SER A 55 7.90 -16.31 -12.90
CA SER A 55 8.15 -15.01 -12.27
C SER A 55 9.15 -15.14 -11.12
N SER A 56 9.91 -14.07 -10.87
CA SER A 56 10.88 -14.00 -9.77
C SER A 56 10.68 -12.69 -9.01
N PRO A 57 9.70 -12.62 -8.09
CA PRO A 57 9.51 -11.46 -7.23
C PRO A 57 10.77 -11.22 -6.40
N SER A 58 11.11 -9.94 -6.16
CA SER A 58 12.20 -9.57 -5.27
C SER A 58 11.71 -9.47 -3.82
N ASP A 59 12.62 -9.56 -2.85
CA ASP A 59 12.28 -9.50 -1.41
C ASP A 59 11.68 -8.14 -0.99
N GLN A 60 11.89 -7.10 -1.80
CA GLN A 60 11.31 -5.77 -1.61
C GLN A 60 9.84 -5.71 -2.06
N MET A 61 9.34 -6.68 -2.81
CA MET A 61 7.95 -6.73 -3.28
C MET A 61 7.05 -7.37 -2.24
N ASN A 62 6.08 -6.61 -1.77
CA ASN A 62 5.18 -7.00 -0.70
C ASN A 62 3.72 -6.76 -1.09
N ILE A 63 2.79 -7.42 -0.40
CA ILE A 63 1.36 -7.38 -0.67
C ILE A 63 0.62 -6.72 0.49
N TRP A 64 -0.21 -5.74 0.17
CA TRP A 64 -1.31 -5.29 1.01
C TRP A 64 -2.63 -5.81 0.46
N LEU A 65 -3.42 -6.40 1.35
CA LEU A 65 -4.75 -6.87 0.99
C LEU A 65 -5.68 -5.65 0.79
N PRO A 66 -6.63 -5.72 -0.17
CA PRO A 66 -7.62 -4.67 -0.35
C PRO A 66 -8.37 -4.32 0.94
N GLU A 67 -8.65 -5.30 1.79
CA GLU A 67 -9.33 -5.11 3.07
C GLU A 67 -8.47 -4.34 4.09
N GLU A 68 -7.15 -4.56 4.08
CA GLU A 68 -6.19 -3.84 4.93
C GLU A 68 -6.12 -2.36 4.53
N ILE A 69 -6.03 -2.09 3.22
CA ILE A 69 -6.03 -0.74 2.66
C ILE A 69 -7.37 -0.05 2.95
N TRP A 70 -8.48 -0.75 2.78
CA TRP A 70 -9.81 -0.23 3.08
C TRP A 70 -9.96 0.14 4.56
N ALA A 71 -9.52 -0.72 5.48
CA ALA A 71 -9.55 -0.45 6.91
C ALA A 71 -8.72 0.79 7.27
N LEU A 72 -7.52 0.92 6.68
CA LEU A 72 -6.68 2.10 6.85
C LEU A 72 -7.37 3.38 6.33
N ALA A 73 -7.94 3.32 5.12
CA ALA A 73 -8.65 4.46 4.53
C ALA A 73 -9.84 4.90 5.39
N MET A 74 -10.60 3.95 5.95
CA MET A 74 -11.69 4.23 6.88
C MET A 74 -11.20 4.87 8.17
N LYS A 75 -10.08 4.41 8.72
CA LYS A 75 -9.46 5.00 9.93
C LYS A 75 -9.06 6.46 9.68
N ILE A 76 -8.37 6.74 8.57
CA ILE A 76 -7.96 8.10 8.19
C ILE A 76 -9.19 8.99 7.97
N ARG A 77 -10.17 8.50 7.21
CA ARG A 77 -11.41 9.25 6.94
C ARG A 77 -12.14 9.62 8.23
N ASN A 78 -12.32 8.68 9.15
CA ASN A 78 -13.00 8.93 10.41
C ASN A 78 -12.23 9.95 11.27
N LEU A 79 -10.90 9.85 11.34
CA LEU A 79 -10.07 10.83 12.03
C LEU A 79 -10.23 12.23 11.47
N LEU A 80 -10.20 12.38 10.15
CA LEU A 80 -10.38 13.68 9.50
C LEU A 80 -11.78 14.25 9.76
N LEU A 81 -12.82 13.40 9.71
CA LEU A 81 -14.20 13.82 10.00
C LEU A 81 -14.38 14.24 11.45
N ASP A 82 -13.84 13.47 12.40
CA ASP A 82 -13.88 13.82 13.83
C ASP A 82 -13.11 15.10 14.09
N THR A 83 -11.93 15.24 13.50
CA THR A 83 -11.11 16.45 13.63
C THR A 83 -11.86 17.66 13.08
N TRP A 84 -12.49 17.54 11.92
CA TRP A 84 -13.32 18.60 11.35
C TRP A 84 -14.49 18.97 12.26
N LYS A 85 -15.20 17.98 12.80
CA LYS A 85 -16.39 18.17 13.65
C LYS A 85 -16.07 18.87 14.98
N TYR A 86 -14.92 18.59 15.57
CA TYR A 86 -14.54 19.08 16.90
C TYR A 86 -13.52 20.23 16.87
N SER A 87 -13.13 20.71 15.69
CA SER A 87 -12.22 21.85 15.54
C SER A 87 -12.93 23.14 15.14
N THR A 88 -12.27 24.26 15.41
CA THR A 88 -12.59 25.55 14.78
C THR A 88 -11.70 25.75 13.57
N LEU A 89 -12.01 26.73 12.70
CA LEU A 89 -11.14 27.10 11.57
C LEU A 89 -9.70 27.44 12.03
N ALA A 90 -9.55 28.09 13.17
CA ALA A 90 -8.25 28.49 13.71
C ALA A 90 -7.43 27.31 14.25
N THR A 91 -8.09 26.23 14.68
CA THR A 91 -7.42 25.08 15.33
C THR A 91 -7.40 23.83 14.47
N TYR A 92 -8.02 23.85 13.28
CA TYR A 92 -8.18 22.65 12.45
C TYR A 92 -6.85 22.02 12.06
N TYR A 93 -5.90 22.81 11.54
CA TYR A 93 -4.60 22.30 11.11
C TYR A 93 -3.79 21.70 12.26
N SER A 94 -3.67 22.42 13.38
CA SER A 94 -2.92 21.91 14.55
C SER A 94 -3.60 20.68 15.17
N ASN A 95 -4.93 20.62 15.16
CA ASN A 95 -5.65 19.43 15.59
C ASN A 95 -5.46 18.24 14.63
N ILE A 96 -5.42 18.44 13.31
CA ILE A 96 -5.12 17.36 12.36
C ILE A 96 -3.73 16.79 12.61
N GLU A 97 -2.71 17.64 12.68
CA GLU A 97 -1.33 17.20 12.87
C GLU A 97 -1.18 16.40 14.15
N ARG A 98 -1.71 16.93 15.27
CA ARG A 98 -1.72 16.22 16.55
C ARG A 98 -2.45 14.88 16.45
N ASN A 99 -3.68 14.89 15.93
CA ASN A 99 -4.51 13.69 15.89
C ASN A 99 -3.89 12.60 14.99
N LEU A 100 -3.31 12.98 13.84
CA LEU A 100 -2.59 12.05 12.97
C LEU A 100 -1.38 11.42 13.67
N ALA A 101 -0.60 12.23 14.40
CA ALA A 101 0.54 11.73 15.17
C ALA A 101 0.10 10.79 16.30
N GLU A 102 -0.92 11.16 17.08
CA GLU A 102 -1.47 10.33 18.15
C GLU A 102 -2.06 9.02 17.64
N ALA A 103 -2.65 9.03 16.45
CA ALA A 103 -3.25 7.85 15.83
C ALA A 103 -2.25 6.95 15.08
N LEU A 104 -0.95 7.32 15.06
CA LEU A 104 0.09 6.68 14.25
C LEU A 104 -0.34 6.59 12.77
N LEU A 105 -0.68 7.75 12.21
CA LEU A 105 -1.13 7.91 10.83
C LEU A 105 -0.32 8.97 10.08
N THR A 106 0.92 9.23 10.52
CA THR A 106 1.86 9.96 9.67
C THR A 106 2.22 9.13 8.43
N HIS A 107 2.87 9.75 7.44
CA HIS A 107 3.27 9.03 6.22
C HIS A 107 4.21 7.84 6.53
N GLU A 108 5.13 8.01 7.49
CA GLU A 108 6.02 6.94 7.96
C GLU A 108 5.25 5.86 8.71
N ASP A 109 4.32 6.24 9.58
CA ASP A 109 3.51 5.27 10.33
C ASP A 109 2.62 4.45 9.39
N ILE A 110 2.05 5.07 8.36
CA ILE A 110 1.24 4.36 7.35
C ILE A 110 2.10 3.35 6.60
N PHE A 111 3.29 3.77 6.16
CA PHE A 111 4.20 2.92 5.41
C PHE A 111 4.71 1.74 6.25
N ASN A 112 4.95 1.96 7.54
CA ASN A 112 5.46 0.94 8.46
C ASN A 112 4.36 0.14 9.18
N GLY A 113 3.13 0.65 9.23
CA GLY A 113 2.05 0.12 10.06
C GLY A 113 1.27 -1.04 9.45
N LEU A 114 1.32 -1.18 8.12
CA LEU A 114 0.70 -2.31 7.45
C LEU A 114 1.68 -3.50 7.29
N PRO A 115 1.19 -4.76 7.24
CA PRO A 115 2.05 -5.93 7.25
C PRO A 115 3.05 -5.97 6.08
N THR A 116 4.28 -6.40 6.39
CA THR A 116 5.27 -6.77 5.38
C THR A 116 5.03 -8.21 4.98
N ARG A 117 4.38 -8.42 3.83
CA ARG A 117 4.02 -9.72 3.30
C ARG A 117 4.68 -9.93 1.93
N PRO A 118 5.84 -10.59 1.85
CA PRO A 118 6.54 -10.80 0.59
C PRO A 118 5.68 -11.61 -0.41
N ILE A 119 5.78 -11.27 -1.69
CA ILE A 119 5.17 -12.09 -2.76
C ILE A 119 5.91 -13.43 -2.83
N LYS A 120 5.16 -14.52 -2.68
CA LYS A 120 5.72 -15.88 -2.71
C LYS A 120 5.93 -16.37 -4.15
N LYS A 121 6.89 -17.28 -4.32
CA LYS A 121 7.07 -18.07 -5.55
C LYS A 121 6.12 -19.25 -5.59
#